data_AF-A0A7K7RAG2-F1
#
_entry.id   AF-A0A7K7RAG2-F1
#
_cell.length_a   1.000
_cell.length_b   1.000
_cell.length_c   1.000
_cell.angle_alpha   90.00
_cell.angle_beta   90.00
_cell.angle_gamma   90.00
#
_symmetry.space_group_name_H-M   'P 1'
#
loop_
_entity.id
_entity.type
_entity.pdbx_description
1 polymer ?
#
loop_
_entity_poly.entity_id
_entity_poly.type
_entity_poly.pdbx_seq_one_letter_code
_entity_poly.pdbx_strand_id
1 'polypeptide(L)' 'RLCTFLGHPLSAAAVDAVVANASFGAMSQNPMSNFSRSPAFILDPRRGPFLRKGISGDWRNHLSAEQSRRF' A
#
# COMPACT_ATOMS: atom_id res chain seq x y z
N ARG A 1 9.07 -17.03 -0.68
CA ARG A 1 8.41 -17.01 -2.02
C ARG A 1 9.10 -16.03 -2.95
N LEU A 2 9.02 -14.70 -2.72
CA LEU A 2 9.70 -13.72 -3.59
C LEU A 2 11.22 -13.89 -3.63
N CYS A 3 11.88 -14.01 -2.47
CA CYS A 3 13.33 -14.28 -2.40
C CYS A 3 13.75 -15.53 -3.20
N THR A 4 12.98 -16.62 -3.09
CA THR A 4 13.20 -17.85 -3.84
C THR A 4 13.01 -17.65 -5.34
N PHE A 5 11.92 -16.98 -5.74
CA PHE A 5 11.63 -16.68 -7.14
C PHE A 5 12.72 -15.83 -7.80
N LEU A 6 13.26 -14.86 -7.05
CA LEU A 6 14.33 -14.00 -7.51
C LEU A 6 15.72 -14.66 -7.45
N GLY A 7 15.86 -15.87 -6.89
CA GLY A 7 17.16 -16.52 -6.69
C GLY A 7 18.04 -15.82 -5.65
N HIS A 8 17.45 -14.98 -4.78
CA HIS A 8 18.15 -14.17 -3.79
C HIS A 8 17.66 -14.51 -2.38
N PRO A 9 18.20 -15.57 -1.73
CA PRO A 9 17.86 -15.88 -0.35
C PRO A 9 18.33 -14.77 0.59
N LEU A 10 17.50 -14.45 1.59
CA LEU A 10 17.79 -13.47 2.62
C LEU A 10 17.90 -14.18 3.97
N SER A 11 18.65 -13.58 4.91
CA SER A 11 18.63 -14.01 6.30
C SER A 11 17.27 -13.71 6.94
N ALA A 12 16.93 -14.42 8.03
CA ALA A 12 15.69 -14.16 8.75
C ALA A 12 15.56 -12.68 9.18
N ALA A 13 16.63 -12.10 9.73
CA ALA A 13 16.66 -10.69 10.11
C ALA A 13 16.43 -9.73 8.91
N ALA A 14 16.97 -10.06 7.74
CA ALA A 14 16.73 -9.27 6.53
C ALA A 14 15.28 -9.39 6.04
N VAL A 15 14.68 -10.58 6.14
CA VAL A 15 13.24 -10.77 5.85
C VAL A 15 12.39 -9.95 6.81
N ASP A 16 12.69 -9.98 8.11
CA ASP A 16 11.95 -9.21 9.12
C ASP A 16 12.06 -7.70 8.86
N ALA A 17 13.24 -7.22 8.48
CA ALA A 17 13.44 -5.84 8.07
C ALA A 17 12.60 -5.46 6.83
N VAL A 18 12.53 -6.34 5.82
CA VAL A 18 11.67 -6.13 4.65
C VAL A 18 10.19 -6.07 5.05
N VAL A 19 9.73 -7.00 5.89
CA VAL A 19 8.33 -7.03 6.36
C VAL A 19 7.97 -5.75 7.11
N ALA A 20 8.84 -5.28 8.01
CA ALA A 20 8.61 -4.06 8.76
C ALA A 20 8.53 -2.83 7.84
N ASN A 21 9.47 -2.69 6.91
CA ASN A 21 9.53 -1.53 5.99
C ASN A 21 8.46 -1.56 4.89
N ALA A 22 8.01 -2.74 4.48
CA ALA A 22 6.93 -2.92 3.50
C ALA A 22 5.53 -2.87 4.12
N SER A 23 5.42 -2.71 5.44
CA SER A 23 4.13 -2.54 6.11
C SER A 23 3.45 -1.24 5.64
N PHE A 24 2.11 -1.25 5.58
CA PHE A 24 1.34 -0.06 5.20
C PHE A 24 1.68 1.15 6.10
N GLY A 25 1.82 0.92 7.41
CA GLY A 25 2.22 1.96 8.36
C GLY A 25 3.54 2.61 7.98
N ALA A 26 4.61 1.81 7.78
CA ALA A 26 5.92 2.32 7.39
C ALA A 26 5.89 3.03 6.03
N MET A 27 5.27 2.42 5.02
CA MET A 27 5.20 2.99 3.67
C MET A 27 4.36 4.28 3.60
N SER A 28 3.28 4.37 4.37
CA SER A 28 2.41 5.57 4.41
C SER A 28 3.09 6.80 4.99
N GLN A 29 4.08 6.61 5.87
CA GLN A 29 4.84 7.69 6.49
C GLN A 29 6.14 8.03 5.76
N ASN A 30 6.65 7.12 4.92
CA ASN A 30 7.88 7.36 4.17
C ASN A 30 7.64 8.25 2.93
N PRO A 31 8.22 9.47 2.86
CA PRO A 31 8.03 10.39 1.74
C PRO A 31 8.49 9.85 0.38
N MET A 32 9.36 8.84 0.37
CA MET A 32 9.84 8.19 -0.85
C MET A 32 8.86 7.15 -1.41
N SER A 33 7.87 6.71 -0.64
CA SER A 33 6.87 5.72 -1.06
C SER A 33 5.43 6.23 -1.02
N ASN A 34 5.13 7.26 -0.23
CA ASN A 34 3.75 7.74 -0.05
C ASN A 34 3.32 8.82 -1.07
N PHE A 35 4.18 9.14 -2.05
CA PHE A 35 3.93 10.14 -3.11
C PHE A 35 3.74 11.59 -2.63
N SER A 36 4.05 11.92 -1.38
CA SER A 36 3.99 13.31 -0.87
C SER A 36 4.93 14.28 -1.59
N ARG A 37 5.98 13.77 -2.25
CA ARG A 37 6.93 14.57 -3.05
C ARG A 37 6.49 14.79 -4.50
N SER A 38 5.38 14.19 -4.93
CA SER A 38 4.86 14.39 -6.28
C SER A 38 4.30 15.81 -6.44
N PRO A 39 4.48 16.44 -7.62
CA PRO A 39 3.81 17.72 -7.91
C PRO A 39 2.29 17.63 -7.76
N ALA A 40 1.67 18.69 -7.22
CA ALA A 40 0.24 18.70 -6.93
C ALA A 40 -0.67 18.51 -8.16
N PHE A 41 -0.16 18.83 -9.36
CA PHE A 41 -0.90 18.58 -10.61
C PHE A 41 -0.95 17.09 -10.99
N ILE A 42 -0.05 16.27 -10.47
CA ILE A 42 -0.07 14.80 -10.61
C ILE A 42 -0.89 14.19 -9.48
N LEU A 43 -0.61 14.60 -8.24
CA LEU A 43 -1.30 14.10 -7.07
C LEU A 43 -1.53 15.23 -6.06
N ASP A 44 -2.77 15.68 -5.91
CA ASP A 44 -3.12 16.75 -4.97
C ASP A 44 -3.34 16.17 -3.55
N PRO A 45 -2.42 16.40 -2.60
CA PRO A 45 -2.52 15.84 -1.25
C PRO A 45 -3.74 16.37 -0.47
N ARG A 46 -4.35 17.49 -0.90
CA ARG A 46 -5.54 18.07 -0.26
C ARG A 46 -6.81 17.25 -0.53
N ARG A 47 -6.81 16.43 -1.58
CA ARG A 47 -7.93 15.53 -1.91
C ARG A 47 -7.84 14.19 -1.19
N GLY A 48 -6.71 13.92 -0.54
CA GLY A 48 -6.47 12.72 0.22
C GLY A 48 -5.08 12.13 -0.07
N PRO A 49 -4.59 11.23 0.81
CA PRO A 49 -3.32 10.57 0.62
C PRO A 49 -3.40 9.46 -0.46
N PHE A 50 -2.29 9.21 -1.15
CA PHE A 50 -2.16 8.09 -2.09
C PHE A 50 -2.36 6.74 -1.39
N LEU A 51 -1.66 6.54 -0.27
CA LEU A 51 -1.80 5.37 0.59
C LEU A 51 -2.96 5.61 1.59
N ARG A 52 -4.18 5.26 1.19
CA ARG A 52 -5.42 5.67 1.88
C ARG A 52 -5.79 4.89 3.15
N LYS A 53 -5.98 3.56 3.05
CA LYS A 53 -6.39 2.71 4.20
C LYS A 53 -5.55 1.44 4.36
N GLY A 54 -5.07 0.84 3.26
CA GLY A 54 -4.25 -0.38 3.33
C GLY A 54 -4.97 -1.61 3.86
N ILE A 55 -6.28 -1.72 3.67
CA ILE A 55 -7.09 -2.85 4.16
C ILE A 55 -7.81 -3.58 3.02
N SER A 56 -8.01 -4.89 3.18
CA SER A 56 -8.86 -5.69 2.31
C SER A 56 -10.34 -5.49 2.68
N GLY A 57 -11.22 -5.48 1.68
CA GLY A 57 -12.68 -5.48 1.90
C GLY A 57 -13.33 -4.11 2.06
N ASP A 58 -12.58 -2.99 1.99
CA ASP A 58 -13.15 -1.64 2.12
C ASP A 58 -14.18 -1.29 1.03
N TRP A 59 -14.23 -2.07 -0.07
CA TRP A 59 -15.27 -1.95 -1.10
C TRP A 59 -16.69 -2.07 -0.51
N ARG A 60 -16.86 -2.83 0.59
CA ARG A 60 -18.14 -2.99 1.29
C ARG A 60 -18.67 -1.69 1.88
N ASN A 61 -17.79 -0.72 2.14
CA ASN A 61 -18.16 0.61 2.63
C ASN A 61 -18.52 1.59 1.50
N HIS A 62 -18.39 1.17 0.24
CA HIS A 62 -18.58 2.02 -0.93
C HIS A 62 -19.70 1.54 -1.85
N LEU A 63 -19.87 0.23 -2.00
CA LEU A 63 -20.91 -0.34 -2.85
C LEU A 63 -22.22 -0.50 -2.07
N SER A 64 -23.33 -0.08 -2.68
CA SER A 64 -24.65 -0.47 -2.21
C SER A 64 -24.89 -1.97 -2.42
N ALA A 65 -25.89 -2.53 -1.73
CA ALA A 65 -26.26 -3.93 -1.90
C ALA A 65 -26.65 -4.27 -3.36
N GLU A 66 -27.25 -3.30 -4.08
CA GLU A 66 -27.58 -3.45 -5.50
C GLU A 66 -26.32 -3.48 -6.38
N GLN A 67 -25.40 -2.55 -6.17
CA GLN A 67 -24.14 -2.49 -6.92
C GLN A 67 -23.29 -3.74 -6.69
N SER A 68 -23.20 -4.21 -5.44
CA SER A 68 -22.45 -5.42 -5.08
C SER A 68 -23.07 -6.70 -5.65
N ARG A 69 -24.38 -6.76 -5.88
CA ARG A 69 -25.03 -7.92 -6.51
C ARG A 69 -24.81 -7.97 -8.03
N ARG A 70 -24.54 -6.81 -8.64
CA ARG A 70 -24.44 -6.67 -10.09
C ARG A 70 -23.00 -6.77 -10.63
N PHE A 71 -22.00 -6.45 -9.81
CA PHE A 71 -20.57 -6.68 -10.10
C PHE A 71 -20.23 -8.17 -9.97
#